data_AF-A0A1W9MGB9-F1
#
_entry.id   AF-A0A1W9MGB9-F1
#
_cell.length_a   1.000
_cell.length_b   1.000
_cell.length_c   1.000
_cell.angle_alpha   90.00
_cell.angle_beta   90.00
_cell.angle_gamma   90.00
#
_symmetry.space_group_name_H-M   'P 1'
#
loop_
_entity.id
_entity.type
_entity.pdbx_description
1 polymer ?
#
loop_
_entity_poly.entity_id
_entity_poly.type
_entity_poly.pdbx_seq_one_letter_code
_entity_poly.pdbx_strand_id
1 'polypeptide(L)'
;MNKTFTLSVLLLLLAGCAATTPQLNEPFALRQGETKQVGPDGFSLTLRSISGDSGCLAPDDCSTMTFNGSIVAQRDGKSQLAQAMAILHPGQGVTFDEDGYAYRLIGVRRDMHDQAEATFVVLGPSAP
;
A
#
# COMPACT_ATOMS: atom_id res chain seq x y z
N MET A 1 65.31 -8.81 9.41
CA MET A 1 64.37 -8.14 8.48
C MET A 1 62.97 -8.63 8.83
N ASN A 2 62.24 -7.87 9.66
CA ASN A 2 60.89 -8.25 10.12
C ASN A 2 59.84 -7.53 9.28
N LYS A 3 58.94 -8.26 8.62
CA LYS A 3 57.79 -7.72 7.89
C LYS A 3 56.53 -7.86 8.73
N THR A 4 56.01 -6.74 9.19
CA THR A 4 54.71 -6.61 9.86
C THR A 4 53.60 -6.66 8.80
N PHE A 5 52.69 -7.64 8.92
CA PHE A 5 51.50 -7.77 8.09
C PHE A 5 50.33 -7.09 8.81
N THR A 6 49.86 -5.96 8.30
CA THR A 6 48.66 -5.28 8.81
C THR A 6 47.42 -5.90 8.19
N LEU A 7 46.60 -6.55 9.03
CA LEU A 7 45.32 -7.14 8.69
C LEU A 7 44.24 -6.04 8.73
N SER A 8 43.78 -5.57 7.57
CA SER A 8 42.64 -4.65 7.47
C SER A 8 41.34 -5.42 7.69
N VAL A 9 40.70 -5.19 8.84
CA VAL A 9 39.35 -5.68 9.16
C VAL A 9 38.34 -4.84 8.38
N LEU A 10 37.72 -5.44 7.36
CA LEU A 10 36.63 -4.85 6.60
C LEU A 10 35.31 -5.09 7.35
N LEU A 11 34.85 -4.08 8.08
CA LEU A 11 33.54 -4.08 8.74
C LEU A 11 32.44 -3.85 7.68
N LEU A 12 31.75 -4.92 7.28
CA LEU A 12 30.54 -4.83 6.44
C LEU A 12 29.35 -4.42 7.31
N LEU A 13 28.91 -3.17 7.17
CA LEU A 13 27.65 -2.67 7.73
C LEU A 13 26.46 -3.27 6.96
N LEU A 14 25.88 -4.33 7.53
CA LEU A 14 24.57 -4.85 7.13
C LEU A 14 23.47 -3.87 7.59
N ALA A 15 23.23 -2.81 6.81
CA ALA A 15 22.02 -2.01 6.94
C ALA A 15 20.85 -2.84 6.42
N GLY A 16 20.24 -3.64 7.29
CA GLY A 16 18.98 -4.30 7.00
C GLY A 16 17.89 -3.24 6.80
N CYS A 17 17.38 -3.11 5.57
CA CYS A 17 16.16 -2.36 5.30
C CYS A 17 15.01 -3.05 6.03
N ALA A 18 14.73 -2.66 7.28
CA ALA A 18 13.49 -3.04 7.94
C ALA A 18 12.34 -2.44 7.11
N ALA A 19 11.55 -3.29 6.47
CA ALA A 19 10.34 -2.85 5.80
C ALA A 19 9.42 -2.25 6.87
N THR A 20 9.29 -0.93 6.89
CA THR A 20 8.43 -0.23 7.85
C THR A 20 6.99 -0.67 7.63
N THR A 21 6.41 -1.32 8.64
CA THR A 21 4.98 -1.61 8.67
C THR A 21 4.21 -0.29 8.61
N PRO A 22 3.28 -0.09 7.65
CA PRO A 22 2.47 1.11 7.61
C PRO A 22 1.74 1.36 8.93
N GLN A 23 1.69 2.63 9.33
CA GLN A 23 0.93 3.05 10.49
C GLN A 23 -0.51 3.41 10.10
N LEU A 24 -1.40 3.48 11.10
CA LEU A 24 -2.72 4.02 10.91
C LEU A 24 -2.62 5.49 10.46
N ASN A 25 -3.54 5.90 9.61
CA ASN A 25 -3.63 7.24 9.01
C ASN A 25 -2.46 7.64 8.11
N GLU A 26 -1.51 6.74 7.85
CA GLU A 26 -0.44 6.95 6.87
C GLU A 26 -0.79 6.31 5.52
N PRO A 27 -0.55 7.00 4.40
CA PRO A 27 -0.78 6.42 3.10
C PRO A 27 0.27 5.35 2.78
N PHE A 28 -0.18 4.25 2.20
CA PHE A 28 0.71 3.25 1.62
C PHE A 28 0.14 2.73 0.30
N ALA A 29 1.03 2.31 -0.57
CA ALA A 29 0.67 1.76 -1.86
C ALA A 29 0.70 0.22 -1.85
N LEU A 30 -0.16 -0.39 -2.65
CA LEU A 30 -0.19 -1.82 -2.98
C LEU A 30 -0.28 -2.00 -4.50
N ARG A 31 0.49 -2.97 -5.00
CA ARG A 31 0.34 -3.55 -6.35
C ARG A 31 -0.53 -4.79 -6.29
N GLN A 32 -0.96 -5.26 -7.45
CA GLN A 32 -1.71 -6.50 -7.55
C GLN A 32 -0.95 -7.67 -6.92
N GLY A 33 -1.62 -8.39 -6.02
CA GLY A 33 -1.08 -9.51 -5.26
C GLY A 33 -0.36 -9.12 -3.96
N GLU A 34 -0.05 -7.84 -3.76
CA GLU A 34 0.64 -7.39 -2.56
C GLU A 34 -0.31 -7.30 -1.36
N THR A 35 0.25 -7.58 -0.20
CA THR A 35 -0.42 -7.49 1.09
C THR A 35 0.41 -6.63 2.03
N LYS A 36 -0.22 -5.75 2.79
CA LYS A 36 0.41 -5.06 3.92
C LYS A 36 -0.42 -5.21 5.17
N GLN A 37 0.26 -5.54 6.25
CA GLN A 37 -0.27 -5.43 7.59
C GLN A 37 -0.14 -3.98 8.05
N VAL A 38 -1.14 -3.45 8.74
CA VAL A 38 -1.22 -2.03 9.11
C VAL A 38 -1.62 -1.89 10.57
N GLY A 39 -0.86 -1.10 11.31
CA GLY A 39 -1.07 -0.91 12.74
C GLY A 39 -0.79 -2.17 13.59
N PRO A 40 -1.01 -2.08 14.92
CA PRO A 40 -0.69 -3.15 15.86
C PRO A 40 -1.72 -4.30 15.88
N ASP A 41 -2.94 -4.07 15.36
CA ASP A 41 -4.10 -4.94 15.57
C ASP A 41 -4.18 -6.13 14.60
N GLY A 42 -3.10 -6.42 13.87
CA GLY A 42 -3.10 -7.53 12.91
C GLY A 42 -3.95 -7.31 11.66
N PHE A 43 -4.47 -6.10 11.45
CA PHE A 43 -5.22 -5.78 10.23
C PHE A 43 -4.31 -5.84 9.01
N SER A 44 -4.80 -6.42 7.92
CA SER A 44 -4.07 -6.42 6.65
C SER A 44 -4.99 -6.17 5.46
N LEU A 45 -4.42 -5.52 4.45
CA LEU A 45 -5.05 -5.27 3.17
C LEU A 45 -4.25 -5.93 2.06
N THR A 46 -4.95 -6.65 1.20
CA THR A 46 -4.42 -7.24 -0.03
C THR A 46 -5.14 -6.65 -1.24
N LEU A 47 -4.39 -6.15 -2.21
CA LEU A 47 -4.96 -5.76 -3.51
C LEU A 47 -4.98 -6.99 -4.42
N ARG A 48 -6.14 -7.64 -4.59
CA ARG A 48 -6.24 -8.91 -5.34
C ARG A 48 -6.29 -8.70 -6.84
N SER A 49 -7.01 -7.68 -7.28
CA SER A 49 -7.06 -7.28 -8.69
C SER A 49 -7.19 -5.77 -8.80
N ILE A 50 -6.64 -5.23 -9.88
CA ILE A 50 -6.82 -3.84 -10.26
C ILE A 50 -6.81 -3.75 -11.78
N SER A 51 -7.85 -3.15 -12.32
CA SER A 51 -7.99 -2.74 -13.70
C SER A 51 -8.50 -1.30 -13.66
N GLY A 52 -7.64 -0.41 -13.18
CA GLY A 52 -7.89 1.02 -13.14
C GLY A 52 -7.00 1.74 -14.13
N ASP A 53 -7.54 2.81 -14.70
CA ASP A 53 -6.76 3.76 -15.49
C ASP A 53 -6.99 5.15 -14.88
N SER A 54 -5.92 5.90 -14.67
CA SER A 54 -6.05 7.33 -14.39
C SER A 54 -6.71 8.05 -15.55
N GLY A 55 -6.70 7.48 -16.77
CA GLY A 55 -7.23 8.11 -17.98
C GLY A 55 -6.44 9.33 -18.43
N CYS A 56 -5.36 9.65 -17.71
CA CYS A 56 -4.58 10.86 -17.85
C CYS A 56 -3.16 10.51 -18.29
N LEU A 57 -2.63 11.30 -19.22
CA LEU A 57 -1.31 11.10 -19.81
C LEU A 57 -0.17 11.64 -18.91
N ALA A 58 -0.49 12.51 -17.94
CA ALA A 58 0.48 13.10 -17.01
C ALA A 58 -0.11 13.29 -15.58
N PRO A 59 0.72 13.25 -14.51
CA PRO A 59 0.26 13.33 -13.11
C PRO A 59 -0.46 14.65 -12.72
N ASP A 60 -0.16 15.73 -13.42
CA ASP A 60 -0.76 17.06 -13.29
C ASP A 60 -2.06 17.24 -14.08
N ASP A 61 -2.38 16.27 -14.96
CA ASP A 61 -3.62 16.20 -15.75
C ASP A 61 -4.67 15.25 -15.15
N CYS A 62 -4.38 14.68 -13.97
CA CYS A 62 -5.25 13.74 -13.27
C CYS A 62 -6.50 14.41 -12.70
N SER A 63 -7.48 14.78 -13.53
CA SER A 63 -8.78 15.29 -13.04
C SER A 63 -9.61 14.20 -12.35
N THR A 64 -9.48 12.95 -12.81
CA THR A 64 -10.31 11.84 -12.36
C THR A 64 -9.59 10.51 -12.56
N MET A 65 -9.41 9.72 -11.50
CA MET A 65 -8.84 8.37 -11.58
C MET A 65 -9.95 7.33 -11.44
N THR A 66 -9.87 6.23 -12.20
CA THR A 66 -10.81 5.12 -12.06
C THR A 66 -10.15 3.94 -11.37
N PHE A 67 -10.83 3.39 -10.37
CA PHE A 67 -10.52 2.12 -9.76
C PHE A 67 -11.59 1.12 -10.16
N ASN A 68 -11.18 -0.04 -10.66
CA ASN A 68 -12.01 -1.22 -10.71
C ASN A 68 -11.14 -2.38 -10.23
N GLY A 69 -11.53 -3.05 -9.16
CA GLY A 69 -10.67 -4.04 -8.55
C GLY A 69 -11.30 -4.74 -7.36
N SER A 70 -10.53 -5.65 -6.79
CA SER A 70 -10.92 -6.39 -5.60
C SER A 70 -9.87 -6.27 -4.50
N ILE A 71 -10.36 -6.06 -3.29
CA ILE A 71 -9.59 -5.78 -2.09
C ILE A 71 -9.97 -6.83 -1.06
N VAL A 72 -8.98 -7.43 -0.42
CA VAL A 72 -9.21 -8.34 0.71
C VAL A 72 -8.75 -7.64 1.98
N ALA A 73 -9.67 -7.46 2.91
CA ALA A 73 -9.39 -6.99 4.27
C ALA A 73 -9.39 -8.19 5.22
N GLN A 74 -8.37 -8.32 6.06
CA GLN A 74 -8.26 -9.40 7.03
C GLN A 74 -7.93 -8.87 8.42
N ARG A 75 -8.59 -9.45 9.43
CA ARG A 75 -8.39 -9.17 10.85
C ARG A 75 -8.82 -10.37 11.68
N ASP A 76 -8.05 -10.74 12.70
CA ASP A 76 -8.41 -11.82 13.65
C ASP A 76 -8.81 -13.14 12.96
N GLY A 77 -8.15 -13.49 11.84
CA GLY A 77 -8.43 -14.69 11.05
C GLY A 77 -9.71 -14.63 10.19
N LYS A 78 -10.47 -13.53 10.24
CA LYS A 78 -11.57 -13.26 9.32
C LYS A 78 -11.06 -12.56 8.07
N SER A 79 -11.70 -12.84 6.93
CA SER A 79 -11.36 -12.26 5.64
C SER A 79 -12.63 -11.79 4.95
N GLN A 80 -12.61 -10.55 4.47
CA GLN A 80 -13.68 -9.97 3.64
C GLN A 80 -13.11 -9.61 2.27
N LEU A 81 -13.88 -9.90 1.23
CA LEU A 81 -13.57 -9.53 -0.15
C LEU A 81 -14.51 -8.41 -0.59
N ALA A 82 -13.97 -7.22 -0.78
CA ALA A 82 -14.67 -6.11 -1.40
C ALA A 82 -14.36 -6.09 -2.90
N GLN A 83 -15.40 -6.00 -3.73
CA GLN A 83 -15.27 -5.61 -5.13
C GLN A 83 -15.72 -4.17 -5.25
N ALA A 84 -14.90 -3.30 -5.82
CA ALA A 84 -15.19 -1.89 -5.90
C ALA A 84 -14.93 -1.34 -7.29
N MET A 85 -15.87 -0.51 -7.73
CA MET A 85 -15.71 0.41 -8.85
C MET A 85 -15.85 1.82 -8.29
N ALA A 86 -14.78 2.60 -8.37
CA ALA A 86 -14.72 3.93 -7.78
C ALA A 86 -14.14 4.95 -8.77
N ILE A 87 -14.69 6.15 -8.71
CA ILE A 87 -14.17 7.33 -9.39
C ILE A 87 -13.56 8.22 -8.31
N LEU A 88 -12.27 8.53 -8.43
CA LEU A 88 -11.49 9.29 -7.46
C LEU A 88 -11.12 10.65 -8.06
N HIS A 89 -11.41 11.74 -7.35
CA HIS A 89 -10.90 13.06 -7.70
C HIS A 89 -9.64 13.39 -6.87
N PRO A 90 -8.77 14.29 -7.34
CA PRO A 90 -7.63 14.77 -6.56
C PRO A 90 -8.02 15.24 -5.16
N GLY A 91 -7.28 14.77 -4.16
CA GLY A 91 -7.53 15.10 -2.74
C GLY A 91 -8.78 14.45 -2.14
N GLN A 92 -9.52 13.66 -2.91
CA GLN A 92 -10.67 12.88 -2.44
C GLN A 92 -10.34 11.39 -2.39
N GLY A 93 -11.13 10.62 -1.65
CA GLY A 93 -11.01 9.17 -1.60
C GLY A 93 -12.32 8.49 -1.26
N VAL A 94 -12.41 7.20 -1.56
CA VAL A 94 -13.57 6.37 -1.23
C VAL A 94 -13.26 5.56 0.02
N THR A 95 -14.13 5.65 1.02
CA THR A 95 -14.00 4.90 2.27
C THR A 95 -14.78 3.60 2.18
N PHE A 96 -14.16 2.53 2.64
CA PHE A 96 -14.72 1.19 2.78
C PHE A 96 -14.75 0.85 4.26
N ASP A 97 -15.80 0.15 4.68
CA ASP A 97 -15.98 -0.34 6.04
C ASP A 97 -16.21 -1.85 5.98
N GLU A 98 -15.25 -2.62 6.49
CA GLU A 98 -15.26 -4.07 6.42
C GLU A 98 -15.03 -4.66 7.82
N ASP A 99 -16.06 -5.32 8.37
CA ASP A 99 -16.04 -5.95 9.70
C ASP A 99 -15.58 -5.01 10.83
N GLY A 100 -16.11 -3.79 10.85
CA GLY A 100 -15.81 -2.82 11.92
C GLY A 100 -14.45 -2.14 11.74
N TYR A 101 -13.94 -2.07 10.51
CA TYR A 101 -12.65 -1.47 10.21
C TYR A 101 -12.70 -0.65 8.93
N ALA A 102 -12.30 0.62 9.03
CA ALA A 102 -12.37 1.58 7.94
C ALA A 102 -11.01 1.79 7.27
N TYR A 103 -11.04 1.78 5.93
CA TYR A 103 -9.91 2.16 5.10
C TYR A 103 -10.37 2.98 3.90
N ARG A 104 -9.48 3.79 3.35
CA ARG A 104 -9.78 4.72 2.26
C ARG A 104 -8.85 4.46 1.09
N LEU A 105 -9.43 4.30 -0.10
CA LEU A 105 -8.70 4.37 -1.36
C LEU A 105 -8.59 5.84 -1.76
N ILE A 106 -7.37 6.35 -1.89
CA ILE A 106 -7.10 7.77 -2.16
C ILE A 106 -6.39 8.04 -3.49
N GLY A 107 -5.99 6.99 -4.21
CA GLY A 107 -5.34 7.17 -5.50
C GLY A 107 -5.11 5.86 -6.24
N VAL A 108 -5.09 5.97 -7.56
CA VAL A 108 -4.70 4.90 -8.47
C VAL A 108 -3.73 5.50 -9.47
N ARG A 109 -2.59 4.85 -9.68
CA ARG A 109 -1.59 5.27 -10.65
C ARG A 109 -0.97 4.08 -11.34
N ARG A 110 -0.23 4.35 -12.41
CA ARG A 110 0.73 3.40 -12.98
C ARG A 110 2.14 3.83 -12.60
N ASP A 111 3.01 2.86 -12.30
CA ASP A 111 4.42 3.14 -12.09
C ASP A 111 5.19 3.24 -13.42
N MET A 112 6.51 3.45 -13.35
CA MET A 112 7.36 3.59 -14.54
C MET A 112 7.42 2.33 -15.43
N HIS A 113 6.91 1.19 -14.94
CA HIS A 113 6.85 -0.08 -15.66
C HIS A 113 5.42 -0.42 -16.12
N ASP A 114 4.52 0.58 -16.16
CA ASP A 114 3.12 0.43 -16.52
C ASP A 114 2.34 -0.49 -15.56
N GLN A 115 2.82 -0.71 -14.34
CA GLN A 115 2.10 -1.50 -13.33
C GLN A 115 1.13 -0.63 -12.54
N ALA A 116 -0.15 -1.05 -12.48
CA ALA A 116 -1.16 -0.39 -11.67
C ALA A 116 -0.89 -0.56 -10.17
N GLU A 117 -1.05 0.53 -9.44
CA GLU A 117 -0.84 0.64 -8.01
C GLU A 117 -1.98 1.47 -7.40
N ALA A 118 -2.53 1.00 -6.28
CA ALA A 118 -3.53 1.73 -5.52
C ALA A 118 -2.96 2.20 -4.18
N THR A 119 -3.29 3.43 -3.80
CA THR A 119 -2.86 4.04 -2.53
C THR A 119 -4.01 4.02 -1.53
N PHE A 120 -3.73 3.45 -0.37
CA PHE A 120 -4.68 3.26 0.72
C PHE A 120 -4.25 4.05 1.96
N VAL A 121 -5.23 4.46 2.75
CA VAL A 121 -5.04 4.93 4.12
C VAL A 121 -5.94 4.10 5.01
N VAL A 122 -5.36 3.46 6.02
CA VAL A 122 -6.16 2.74 7.02
C VAL A 122 -6.50 3.69 8.14
N LEU A 123 -7.78 3.87 8.42
CA LEU A 123 -8.27 4.83 9.42
C LEU A 123 -8.33 4.18 10.82
N GLY A 124 -8.55 2.86 10.87
CA GLY A 124 -8.69 2.10 12.11
C GLY A 124 -10.09 1.51 12.27
N PRO A 125 -10.48 1.12 13.50
CA PRO A 125 -11.83 0.62 13.78
C PRO A 125 -12.90 1.64 13.39
N SER A 126 -13.95 1.20 12.69
CA SER A 126 -15.11 2.04 12.43
C SER A 126 -15.98 2.15 13.69
N ALA A 127 -16.60 3.32 13.89
CA ALA A 127 -17.55 3.50 14.97
C ALA A 127 -18.77 2.58 14.75
N PRO A 128 -19.33 1.97 15.80
CA PRO A 128 -20.47 1.06 15.71
C PRO A 128 -21.77 1.76 15.27
#